data_AF-A0A2R4BRN1-F1
#
_entry.id   AF-A0A2R4BRN1-F1
#
_cell.length_a   1.000
_cell.length_b   1.000
_cell.length_c   1.000
_cell.angle_alpha   90.00
_cell.angle_beta   90.00
_cell.angle_gamma   90.00
#
_symmetry.space_group_name_H-M   'P 1'
#
loop_
_entity.id
_entity.type
_entity.pdbx_description
1 polymer ?
#
loop_
_entity_poly.entity_id
_entity_poly.type
_entity_poly.pdbx_seq_one_letter_code
_entity_poly.pdbx_strand_id
1 'polypeptide(L)'
;MMLALLIVLAGVAALPDAARAQPTTARPPGDDSARIAELEAEGKALRAQAEATYRAAEAACHERFLVNRCIDLAKKERLDTITRARGLEAEARRLDLAERQRAADAARARAIDAPPAELPPAQVLPVAPDLPQLPATPETPAAEAPAPSASDSAPPETAPDAARIRAEREAASRAAQDETERARAARDAERAAERRQAEDAAAERAAQAERDRARYDERLRKYEEEQAGRK
;
A
#
# COMPACT_ATOMS: atom_id res chain seq x y z
N MET A 1 7.06 59.36 7.69
CA MET A 1 5.66 59.58 7.28
C MET A 1 5.01 58.20 7.24
N MET A 2 4.51 57.65 8.35
CA MET A 2 3.30 58.07 9.06
C MET A 2 2.10 58.30 8.12
N LEU A 3 1.23 57.30 8.05
CA LEU A 3 -0.17 57.52 8.38
C LEU A 3 -0.68 56.31 9.18
N ALA A 4 -0.88 56.50 10.48
CA ALA A 4 -1.67 55.59 11.28
C ALA A 4 -3.14 56.03 11.20
N LEU A 5 -4.08 55.09 11.18
CA LEU A 5 -5.44 55.37 11.61
C LEU A 5 -5.98 54.20 12.44
N LEU A 6 -6.03 54.45 13.75
CA LEU A 6 -6.76 53.63 14.71
C LEU A 6 -8.26 53.90 14.54
N ILE A 7 -9.06 52.84 14.44
CA ILE A 7 -10.48 52.89 14.81
C ILE A 7 -10.72 51.79 15.83
N VAL A 8 -11.04 52.20 17.05
CA VAL A 8 -11.52 51.36 18.14
C VAL A 8 -12.99 51.70 18.33
N LEU A 9 -13.88 50.70 18.38
CA LEU A 9 -14.88 50.56 19.44
C LEU A 9 -15.69 49.25 19.34
N ALA A 10 -15.75 48.56 20.49
CA ALA A 10 -16.88 47.81 21.04
C ALA A 10 -17.84 47.01 20.12
N GLY A 11 -17.80 45.68 20.29
CA GLY A 11 -18.83 45.02 21.10
C GLY A 11 -20.14 44.60 20.42
N VAL A 12 -20.15 43.40 19.86
CA VAL A 12 -21.35 42.53 19.85
C VAL A 12 -20.91 41.08 20.00
N ALA A 13 -21.29 40.48 21.14
CA ALA A 13 -21.24 39.03 21.31
C ALA A 13 -22.47 38.43 20.63
N ALA A 14 -22.26 37.90 19.42
CA ALA A 14 -23.24 37.06 18.75
C ALA A 14 -22.48 35.93 18.06
N LEU A 15 -22.35 34.79 18.74
CA LEU A 15 -22.07 33.53 18.08
C LEU A 15 -23.32 33.16 17.27
N PRO A 16 -23.26 33.05 15.93
CA PRO A 16 -24.16 32.16 15.25
C PRO A 16 -23.68 30.74 15.56
N ASP A 17 -24.24 30.15 16.62
CA ASP A 17 -24.27 28.70 16.77
C ASP A 17 -25.21 28.12 15.70
N ALA A 18 -24.72 28.18 14.46
CA ALA A 18 -25.38 27.70 13.26
C ALA A 18 -24.65 26.44 12.81
N ALA A 19 -24.86 25.37 13.59
CA ALA A 19 -24.84 23.98 13.19
C ALA A 19 -24.22 23.69 11.81
N ARG A 20 -22.88 23.65 11.74
CA ARG A 20 -22.21 22.71 10.82
C ARG A 20 -22.22 21.32 11.45
N ALA A 21 -23.44 20.82 11.66
CA ALA A 21 -23.68 19.42 11.37
C ALA A 21 -23.43 19.26 9.87
N GLN A 22 -22.18 18.96 9.50
CA GLN A 22 -21.91 18.41 8.17
C GLN A 22 -22.82 17.18 8.07
N PRO A 23 -23.72 17.11 7.07
CA PRO A 23 -24.45 15.89 6.87
C PRO A 23 -23.41 14.81 6.56
N THR A 24 -23.37 13.76 7.38
CA THR A 24 -22.74 12.48 7.00
C THR A 24 -23.61 11.77 5.95
N THR A 25 -24.07 12.53 4.95
CA THR A 25 -24.40 11.98 3.64
C THR A 25 -23.12 11.36 3.11
N ALA A 26 -23.15 10.05 2.87
CA ALA A 26 -22.10 9.38 2.12
C ALA A 26 -21.84 10.20 0.84
N ARG A 27 -20.60 10.69 0.70
CA ARG A 27 -20.19 11.49 -0.45
C ARG A 27 -20.48 10.68 -1.73
N PRO A 28 -21.12 11.25 -2.77
CA PRO A 28 -21.39 10.49 -3.98
C PRO A 28 -20.05 10.03 -4.59
N PRO A 29 -19.91 8.75 -5.01
CA PRO A 29 -18.62 8.18 -5.41
C PRO A 29 -17.98 8.88 -6.63
N GLY A 30 -18.77 9.56 -7.45
CA GLY A 30 -18.26 10.40 -8.54
C GLY A 30 -17.42 11.60 -8.08
N ASP A 31 -17.65 12.11 -6.87
CA ASP A 31 -16.89 13.23 -6.30
C ASP A 31 -15.55 12.77 -5.72
N ASP A 32 -15.53 11.62 -5.04
CA ASP A 32 -14.29 10.97 -4.57
C ASP A 32 -13.35 10.66 -5.76
N SER A 33 -13.87 10.09 -6.85
CA SER A 33 -13.05 9.75 -8.03
C SER A 33 -12.51 10.98 -8.78
N ALA A 34 -13.29 12.07 -8.87
CA ALA A 34 -12.81 13.34 -9.40
C ALA A 34 -11.69 13.94 -8.53
N ARG A 35 -11.83 13.86 -7.19
CA ARG A 35 -10.83 14.34 -6.23
C ARG A 35 -9.54 13.52 -6.26
N ILE A 36 -9.63 12.20 -6.43
CA ILE A 36 -8.46 11.33 -6.65
C ILE A 36 -7.70 11.79 -7.90
N ALA A 37 -8.39 11.95 -9.03
CA ALA A 37 -7.78 12.37 -10.29
C ALA A 37 -7.12 13.77 -10.20
N GLU A 38 -7.74 14.71 -9.48
CA GLU A 38 -7.17 16.04 -9.20
C GLU A 38 -5.85 15.93 -8.40
N LEU A 39 -5.85 15.19 -7.28
CA LEU A 39 -4.67 15.00 -6.43
C LEU A 39 -3.51 14.29 -7.15
N GLU A 40 -3.81 13.31 -8.02
CA GLU A 40 -2.81 12.65 -8.85
C GLU A 40 -2.25 13.59 -9.93
N ALA A 41 -3.11 14.38 -10.57
CA ALA A 41 -2.69 15.37 -11.56
C ALA A 41 -1.82 16.46 -10.94
N GLU A 42 -2.18 16.97 -9.76
CA GLU A 42 -1.40 17.96 -9.01
C GLU A 42 -0.04 17.38 -8.57
N GLY A 43 -0.03 16.18 -7.97
CA GLY A 43 1.22 15.50 -7.58
C GLY A 43 2.17 15.26 -8.76
N LYS A 44 1.63 14.82 -9.91
CA LYS A 44 2.38 14.64 -11.16
C LYS A 44 2.91 15.96 -11.71
N ALA A 45 2.09 17.01 -11.73
CA ALA A 45 2.48 18.35 -12.19
C ALA A 45 3.58 18.94 -11.29
N LEU A 46 3.47 18.78 -9.97
CA LEU A 46 4.43 19.27 -9.00
C LEU A 46 5.79 18.54 -9.10
N ARG A 47 5.79 17.24 -9.44
CA ARG A 47 7.03 16.53 -9.83
C ARG A 47 7.64 17.06 -11.13
N ALA A 48 6.84 17.21 -12.17
CA ALA A 48 7.31 17.72 -13.45
C ALA A 48 7.90 19.13 -13.31
N GLN A 49 7.30 19.98 -12.48
CA GLN A 49 7.82 21.28 -12.09
C GLN A 49 9.15 21.16 -11.34
N ALA A 50 9.24 20.30 -10.31
CA ALA A 50 10.49 20.10 -9.55
C ALA A 50 11.67 19.68 -10.46
N GLU A 51 11.43 18.76 -11.41
CA GLU A 51 12.44 18.30 -12.37
C GLU A 51 12.77 19.37 -13.45
N ALA A 52 11.83 20.23 -13.83
CA ALA A 52 12.08 21.35 -14.73
C ALA A 52 12.92 22.43 -14.04
N THR A 53 12.52 22.86 -12.83
CA THR A 53 13.25 23.84 -12.02
C THR A 53 14.65 23.35 -11.68
N TYR A 54 14.81 22.07 -11.28
CA TYR A 54 16.12 21.51 -10.98
C TYR A 54 17.05 21.54 -12.20
N ARG A 55 16.60 21.10 -13.39
CA ARG A 55 17.43 21.11 -14.60
C ARG A 55 17.86 22.52 -15.01
N ALA A 56 16.97 23.50 -14.87
CA ALA A 56 17.29 24.91 -15.12
C ALA A 56 18.31 25.45 -14.09
N ALA A 57 18.12 25.14 -12.81
CA ALA A 57 19.02 25.54 -11.73
C ALA A 57 20.40 24.87 -11.84
N GLU A 58 20.47 23.58 -12.20
CA GLU A 58 21.70 22.82 -12.37
C GLU A 58 22.59 23.45 -13.45
N ALA A 59 22.02 23.74 -14.64
CA ALA A 59 22.73 24.47 -15.69
C ALA A 59 23.24 25.83 -15.20
N ALA A 60 22.40 26.61 -14.51
CA ALA A 60 22.80 27.92 -13.96
C ALA A 60 23.82 27.82 -12.81
N CYS A 61 23.89 26.69 -12.09
CA CYS A 61 24.85 26.48 -11.01
C CYS A 61 26.28 26.26 -11.51
N HIS A 62 26.46 25.69 -12.71
CA HIS A 62 27.78 25.46 -13.29
C HIS A 62 28.54 26.76 -13.63
N GLU A 63 27.82 27.85 -13.89
CA GLU A 63 28.39 29.19 -14.14
C GLU A 63 28.79 29.95 -12.86
N ARG A 64 28.62 29.35 -11.66
CA ARG A 64 28.84 30.03 -10.37
C ARG A 64 30.10 29.53 -9.67
N PHE A 65 30.85 30.45 -9.06
CA PHE A 65 32.08 30.12 -8.31
C PHE A 65 31.92 29.02 -7.23
N LEU A 66 30.73 28.91 -6.62
CA LEU A 66 30.41 27.88 -5.62
C LEU A 66 29.44 26.82 -6.18
N VAL A 67 29.79 26.22 -7.34
CA VAL A 67 28.98 25.20 -8.05
C VAL A 67 28.37 24.16 -7.11
N ASN A 68 29.20 23.49 -6.29
CA ASN A 68 28.75 22.41 -5.40
C ASN A 68 27.68 22.89 -4.41
N ARG A 69 27.91 24.04 -3.76
CA ARG A 69 26.93 24.62 -2.81
C ARG A 69 25.64 25.04 -3.50
N CYS A 70 25.71 25.51 -4.75
CA CYS A 70 24.54 25.83 -5.55
C CYS A 70 23.72 24.57 -5.89
N ILE A 71 24.39 23.52 -6.38
CA ILE A 71 23.76 22.23 -6.70
C ILE A 71 23.13 21.60 -5.44
N ASP A 72 23.77 21.67 -4.28
CA ASP A 72 23.22 21.14 -3.03
C ASP A 72 21.94 21.88 -2.57
N LEU A 73 21.84 23.18 -2.83
CA LEU A 73 20.62 23.96 -2.56
C LEU A 73 19.51 23.57 -3.55
N ALA A 74 19.81 23.52 -4.85
CA ALA A 74 18.86 23.08 -5.88
C ALA A 74 18.35 21.65 -5.64
N LYS A 75 19.22 20.73 -5.18
CA LYS A 75 18.84 19.37 -4.77
C LYS A 75 17.87 19.37 -3.59
N LYS A 76 18.08 20.23 -2.58
CA LYS A 76 17.16 20.35 -1.44
C LYS A 76 15.79 20.88 -1.87
N GLU A 77 15.75 21.96 -2.63
CA GLU A 77 14.49 22.53 -3.15
C GLU A 77 13.71 21.54 -4.02
N ARG A 78 14.41 20.74 -4.84
CA ARG A 78 13.83 19.61 -5.59
C ARG A 78 13.25 18.54 -4.64
N LEU A 79 14.01 18.09 -3.65
CA LEU A 79 13.57 17.06 -2.70
C LEU A 79 12.37 17.51 -1.86
N ASP A 80 12.34 18.76 -1.40
CA ASP A 80 11.20 19.32 -0.67
C ASP A 80 9.93 19.34 -1.55
N THR A 81 10.08 19.74 -2.81
CA THR A 81 8.97 19.79 -3.77
C THR A 81 8.47 18.39 -4.15
N ILE A 82 9.38 17.42 -4.36
CA ILE A 82 9.04 16.01 -4.58
C ILE A 82 8.36 15.39 -3.34
N THR A 83 8.76 15.81 -2.13
CA THR A 83 8.16 15.35 -0.87
C THR A 83 6.72 15.84 -0.74
N ARG A 84 6.44 17.11 -1.06
CA ARG A 84 5.05 17.63 -1.15
C ARG A 84 4.23 16.84 -2.16
N ALA A 85 4.77 16.59 -3.36
CA ALA A 85 4.10 15.79 -4.39
C ALA A 85 3.82 14.34 -3.96
N ARG A 86 4.74 13.71 -3.21
CA ARG A 86 4.53 12.38 -2.60
C ARG A 86 3.39 12.38 -1.57
N GLY A 87 3.18 13.50 -0.87
CA GLY A 87 2.04 13.70 0.03
C GLY A 87 0.71 13.63 -0.70
N LEU A 88 0.53 14.45 -1.76
CA LEU A 88 -0.70 14.48 -2.57
C LEU A 88 -1.03 13.11 -3.17
N GLU A 89 -0.04 12.42 -3.75
CA GLU A 89 -0.25 11.08 -4.29
C GLU A 89 -0.54 10.02 -3.21
N ALA A 90 -0.04 10.21 -1.98
CA ALA A 90 -0.36 9.32 -0.86
C ALA A 90 -1.80 9.55 -0.37
N GLU A 91 -2.31 10.79 -0.44
CA GLU A 91 -3.72 11.10 -0.18
C GLU A 91 -4.63 10.47 -1.25
N ALA A 92 -4.31 10.65 -2.54
CA ALA A 92 -5.03 10.00 -3.64
C ALA A 92 -5.10 8.48 -3.48
N ARG A 93 -3.97 7.81 -3.19
CA ARG A 93 -3.92 6.36 -2.92
C ARG A 93 -4.73 5.93 -1.70
N ARG A 94 -4.85 6.76 -0.65
CA ARG A 94 -5.71 6.45 0.50
C ARG A 94 -7.19 6.47 0.13
N LEU A 95 -7.60 7.44 -0.70
CA LEU A 95 -8.97 7.56 -1.19
C LEU A 95 -9.32 6.41 -2.15
N ASP A 96 -8.47 6.08 -3.12
CA ASP A 96 -8.65 4.94 -4.04
C ASP A 96 -8.75 3.60 -3.28
N LEU A 97 -7.88 3.36 -2.29
CA LEU A 97 -7.97 2.16 -1.45
C LEU A 97 -9.27 2.10 -0.64
N ALA A 98 -9.74 3.24 -0.09
CA ALA A 98 -11.01 3.29 0.61
C ALA A 98 -12.20 3.05 -0.33
N GLU A 99 -12.16 3.54 -1.57
CA GLU A 99 -13.17 3.25 -2.59
C GLU A 99 -13.23 1.76 -2.95
N ARG A 100 -12.06 1.15 -3.21
CA ARG A 100 -11.95 -0.29 -3.48
C ARG A 100 -12.45 -1.15 -2.32
N GLN A 101 -12.17 -0.75 -1.07
CA GLN A 101 -12.70 -1.42 0.12
C GLN A 101 -14.24 -1.35 0.17
N ARG A 102 -14.82 -0.16 0.03
CA ARG A 102 -16.29 0.03 -0.03
C ARG A 102 -16.93 -0.80 -1.15
N ALA A 103 -16.31 -0.86 -2.33
CA ALA A 103 -16.79 -1.67 -3.45
C ALA A 103 -16.70 -3.18 -3.17
N ALA A 104 -15.61 -3.65 -2.55
CA ALA A 104 -15.44 -5.05 -2.16
C ALA A 104 -16.43 -5.47 -1.07
N ASP A 105 -16.69 -4.61 -0.08
CA ASP A 105 -17.64 -4.88 1.00
C ASP A 105 -19.09 -4.90 0.47
N ALA A 106 -19.44 -3.98 -0.44
CA ALA A 106 -20.72 -4.01 -1.14
C ALA A 106 -20.90 -5.28 -2.01
N ALA A 107 -19.84 -5.76 -2.66
CA ALA A 107 -19.86 -7.03 -3.39
C ALA A 107 -20.01 -8.25 -2.46
N ARG A 108 -19.33 -8.24 -1.30
CA ARG A 108 -19.47 -9.28 -0.26
C ARG A 108 -20.89 -9.32 0.32
N ALA A 109 -21.48 -8.17 0.64
CA ALA A 109 -22.86 -8.09 1.13
C ALA A 109 -23.84 -8.68 0.09
N ARG A 110 -23.74 -8.26 -1.17
CA ARG A 110 -24.55 -8.83 -2.27
C ARG A 110 -24.37 -10.33 -2.45
N ALA A 111 -23.19 -10.88 -2.16
CA ALA A 111 -22.94 -12.32 -2.24
C ALA A 111 -23.50 -13.11 -1.03
N ILE A 112 -23.69 -12.46 0.13
CA ILE A 112 -24.36 -13.03 1.30
C ILE A 112 -25.88 -12.97 1.14
N ASP A 113 -26.40 -11.87 0.60
CA ASP A 113 -27.83 -11.65 0.35
C ASP A 113 -28.32 -12.35 -0.94
N ALA A 114 -27.42 -12.90 -1.75
CA ALA A 114 -27.79 -13.68 -2.93
C ALA A 114 -28.47 -14.99 -2.50
N PRO A 115 -29.63 -15.36 -3.07
CA PRO A 115 -30.21 -16.68 -2.84
C PRO A 115 -29.20 -17.75 -3.28
N PRO A 116 -29.16 -18.91 -2.61
CA PRO A 116 -28.26 -20.00 -3.00
C PRO A 116 -28.53 -20.34 -4.46
N ALA A 117 -27.48 -20.29 -5.28
CA ALA A 117 -27.59 -20.57 -6.70
C ALA A 117 -28.16 -21.98 -6.89
N GLU A 118 -29.38 -22.04 -7.41
CA GLU A 118 -30.08 -23.29 -7.65
C GLU A 118 -29.25 -24.11 -8.64
N LEU A 119 -28.80 -25.29 -8.22
CA LEU A 119 -28.03 -26.20 -9.07
C LEU A 119 -28.87 -26.47 -10.33
N PRO A 120 -28.34 -26.23 -11.55
CA PRO A 120 -29.13 -26.36 -12.75
C PRO A 120 -29.68 -27.79 -12.85
N PRO A 121 -30.99 -27.97 -13.08
CA PRO A 121 -31.57 -29.31 -13.18
C PRO A 121 -30.91 -30.07 -14.32
N ALA A 122 -30.54 -31.33 -14.05
CA ALA A 122 -29.97 -32.21 -15.05
C ALA A 122 -30.94 -32.33 -16.24
N GLN A 123 -30.56 -31.75 -17.38
CA GLN A 123 -31.45 -31.69 -18.54
C GLN A 123 -31.57 -33.09 -19.16
N VAL A 124 -32.75 -33.69 -18.99
CA VAL A 124 -33.14 -34.93 -19.65
C VAL A 124 -33.36 -34.62 -21.14
N LEU A 125 -32.50 -35.17 -22.00
CA LEU A 125 -32.64 -35.06 -23.45
C LEU A 125 -33.89 -35.84 -23.93
N PRO A 126 -34.68 -35.31 -24.88
CA PRO A 126 -35.93 -35.93 -25.29
C PRO A 126 -35.71 -37.16 -26.21
N VAL A 127 -36.57 -38.16 -26.03
CA VAL A 127 -36.66 -39.36 -26.88
C VAL A 127 -37.27 -39.00 -28.24
N ALA A 128 -36.64 -39.45 -29.33
CA ALA A 128 -37.18 -39.35 -30.68
C ALA A 128 -37.98 -40.63 -31.07
N PRO A 129 -39.07 -40.53 -31.85
CA PRO A 129 -39.88 -41.67 -32.27
C PRO A 129 -39.38 -42.36 -33.55
N ASP A 130 -39.83 -43.60 -33.76
CA ASP A 130 -39.43 -44.54 -34.81
C ASP A 130 -39.66 -44.11 -36.27
N LEU A 131 -38.79 -44.63 -37.16
CA LEU A 131 -39.15 -45.00 -38.54
C LEU A 131 -38.58 -46.40 -38.90
N PRO A 132 -39.23 -47.18 -39.79
CA PRO A 132 -39.15 -48.65 -39.74
C PRO A 132 -38.07 -49.29 -40.64
N GLN A 133 -37.66 -50.49 -40.25
CA GLN A 133 -36.66 -51.35 -40.90
C GLN A 133 -37.19 -52.07 -42.16
N LEU A 134 -36.28 -52.42 -43.09
CA LEU A 134 -36.42 -53.53 -44.05
C LEU A 134 -35.05 -54.24 -44.23
N PRO A 135 -34.98 -55.54 -44.60
CA PRO A 135 -34.13 -56.45 -43.83
C PRO A 135 -33.18 -57.38 -44.60
N ALA A 136 -32.14 -57.79 -43.86
CA ALA A 136 -31.52 -59.13 -43.78
C ALA A 136 -30.86 -59.79 -45.02
N THR A 137 -29.64 -60.29 -44.79
CA THR A 137 -29.28 -61.73 -44.96
C THR A 137 -28.05 -62.03 -44.07
N PRO A 138 -27.80 -63.28 -43.65
CA PRO A 138 -27.31 -63.54 -42.28
C PRO A 138 -25.92 -64.20 -42.20
N GLU A 139 -25.30 -64.15 -41.01
CA GLU A 139 -24.82 -65.37 -40.32
C GLU A 139 -24.44 -65.13 -38.86
N THR A 140 -24.84 -66.08 -37.99
CA THR A 140 -24.27 -66.41 -36.67
C THR A 140 -24.56 -65.44 -35.49
N PRO A 141 -24.96 -65.94 -34.29
CA PRO A 141 -25.64 -65.12 -33.28
C PRO A 141 -24.70 -64.43 -32.28
N ALA A 142 -24.87 -63.12 -32.12
CA ALA A 142 -24.47 -62.40 -30.91
C ALA A 142 -25.63 -62.45 -29.89
N ALA A 143 -25.71 -63.55 -29.14
CA ALA A 143 -26.63 -63.68 -28.02
C ALA A 143 -25.99 -63.18 -26.72
N GLU A 144 -26.86 -62.72 -25.82
CA GLU A 144 -26.62 -62.45 -24.40
C GLU A 144 -25.60 -61.36 -24.04
N ALA A 145 -26.14 -60.25 -23.54
CA ALA A 145 -25.52 -59.53 -22.44
C ALA A 145 -25.78 -60.31 -21.13
N PRO A 146 -24.76 -60.85 -20.45
CA PRO A 146 -24.86 -61.17 -19.04
C PRO A 146 -24.59 -59.90 -18.21
N ALA A 147 -25.45 -59.63 -17.23
CA ALA A 147 -25.08 -58.81 -16.08
C ALA A 147 -24.17 -59.60 -15.13
N PRO A 148 -23.60 -58.98 -14.07
CA PRO A 148 -22.84 -57.74 -14.03
C PRO A 148 -21.34 -58.06 -13.75
N SER A 149 -20.39 -57.35 -14.38
CA SER A 149 -18.96 -57.50 -14.06
C SER A 149 -18.09 -56.30 -14.47
N ALA A 150 -16.90 -56.21 -13.88
CA ALA A 150 -16.00 -55.06 -13.81
C ALA A 150 -15.10 -54.83 -15.04
N SER A 151 -14.30 -53.75 -14.96
CA SER A 151 -13.13 -53.41 -15.80
C SER A 151 -13.41 -52.91 -17.24
N ASP A 152 -12.60 -52.06 -17.90
CA ASP A 152 -11.55 -51.10 -17.50
C ASP A 152 -11.23 -50.17 -18.71
N SER A 153 -10.68 -48.95 -18.63
CA SER A 153 -10.23 -48.12 -17.49
C SER A 153 -10.50 -46.62 -17.77
N ALA A 154 -10.86 -45.86 -16.74
CA ALA A 154 -10.08 -44.66 -16.39
C ALA A 154 -9.09 -45.12 -15.32
N PRO A 155 -7.84 -44.61 -15.21
CA PRO A 155 -6.99 -44.98 -14.09
C PRO A 155 -7.76 -44.66 -12.81
N PRO A 156 -8.05 -45.63 -11.93
CA PRO A 156 -8.45 -45.26 -10.60
C PRO A 156 -7.31 -44.41 -10.07
N GLU A 157 -7.59 -43.19 -9.58
CA GLU A 157 -6.67 -42.57 -8.64
C GLU A 157 -6.56 -43.56 -7.50
N THR A 158 -5.48 -44.35 -7.52
CA THR A 158 -5.32 -45.41 -6.54
C THR A 158 -5.33 -44.71 -5.19
N ALA A 159 -5.95 -45.32 -4.17
CA ALA A 159 -5.98 -44.71 -2.83
C ALA A 159 -4.62 -44.12 -2.37
N PRO A 160 -3.44 -44.70 -2.70
CA PRO A 160 -2.15 -44.05 -2.47
C PRO A 160 -1.85 -42.79 -3.31
N ASP A 161 -2.32 -42.63 -4.55
CA ASP A 161 -2.12 -41.39 -5.35
C ASP A 161 -2.88 -40.19 -4.77
N ALA A 162 -4.16 -40.38 -4.44
CA ALA A 162 -4.95 -39.33 -3.77
C ALA A 162 -4.39 -38.99 -2.38
N ALA A 163 -3.80 -39.96 -1.67
CA ALA A 163 -3.09 -39.73 -0.41
C ALA A 163 -1.77 -38.96 -0.62
N ARG A 164 -1.00 -39.29 -1.67
CA ARG A 164 0.23 -38.59 -2.07
C ARG A 164 -0.03 -37.13 -2.40
N ILE A 165 -1.05 -36.83 -3.22
CA ILE A 165 -1.43 -35.45 -3.57
C ILE A 165 -1.84 -34.64 -2.32
N ARG A 166 -2.54 -35.24 -1.36
CA ARG A 166 -2.85 -34.59 -0.06
C ARG A 166 -1.58 -34.31 0.74
N ALA A 167 -0.68 -35.30 0.88
CA ALA A 167 0.58 -35.15 1.61
C ALA A 167 1.49 -34.07 0.97
N GLU A 168 1.58 -34.01 -0.36
CA GLU A 168 2.32 -32.98 -1.10
C GLU A 168 1.75 -31.58 -0.84
N ARG A 169 0.41 -31.41 -0.88
CA ARG A 169 -0.25 -30.12 -0.58
C ARG A 169 -0.06 -29.69 0.87
N GLU A 170 -0.14 -30.62 1.81
CA GLU A 170 0.14 -30.35 3.23
C GLU A 170 1.61 -29.97 3.47
N ALA A 171 2.55 -30.65 2.82
CA ALA A 171 3.97 -30.32 2.89
C ALA A 171 4.26 -28.93 2.30
N ALA A 172 3.66 -28.60 1.15
CA ALA A 172 3.76 -27.27 0.53
C ALA A 172 3.16 -26.17 1.43
N SER A 173 2.00 -26.44 2.07
CA SER A 173 1.37 -25.51 3.01
C SER A 173 2.25 -25.25 4.24
N ARG A 174 2.83 -26.29 4.83
CA ARG A 174 3.78 -26.17 5.95
C ARG A 174 5.04 -25.39 5.53
N ALA A 175 5.62 -25.71 4.38
CA ALA A 175 6.79 -24.99 3.86
C ALA A 175 6.53 -23.48 3.64
N ALA A 176 5.34 -23.12 3.12
CA ALA A 176 4.94 -21.72 2.94
C ALA A 176 4.68 -20.99 4.28
N GLN A 177 4.19 -21.70 5.30
CA GLN A 177 4.05 -21.17 6.67
C GLN A 177 5.43 -20.93 7.29
N ASP A 178 6.32 -21.93 7.26
CA ASP A 178 7.72 -21.84 7.69
C ASP A 178 8.47 -20.66 7.04
N GLU A 179 8.34 -20.50 5.72
CA GLU A 179 8.95 -19.38 4.99
C GLU A 179 8.38 -18.03 5.45
N THR A 180 7.06 -17.95 5.64
CA THR A 180 6.40 -16.74 6.14
C THR A 180 6.86 -16.37 7.55
N GLU A 181 7.03 -17.36 8.44
CA GLU A 181 7.54 -17.16 9.79
C GLU A 181 9.00 -16.76 9.82
N ARG A 182 9.87 -17.42 9.04
CA ARG A 182 11.29 -17.03 8.88
C ARG A 182 11.41 -15.60 8.33
N ALA A 183 10.59 -15.23 7.35
CA ALA A 183 10.58 -13.88 6.79
C ALA A 183 10.08 -12.82 7.80
N ARG A 184 9.15 -13.17 8.70
CA ARG A 184 8.75 -12.30 9.82
C ARG A 184 9.89 -12.16 10.83
N ALA A 185 10.44 -13.26 11.31
CA ALA A 185 11.55 -13.29 12.26
C ALA A 185 12.79 -12.52 11.75
N ALA A 186 13.12 -12.64 10.46
CA ALA A 186 14.21 -11.87 9.84
C ALA A 186 13.96 -10.36 9.91
N ARG A 187 12.76 -9.89 9.55
CA ARG A 187 12.37 -8.47 9.63
C ARG A 187 12.30 -7.96 11.08
N ASP A 188 11.92 -8.82 12.03
CA ASP A 188 11.92 -8.46 13.46
C ASP A 188 13.34 -8.37 14.03
N ALA A 189 14.24 -9.25 13.61
CA ALA A 189 15.67 -9.19 13.94
C ALA A 189 16.35 -7.95 13.34
N GLU A 190 16.07 -7.63 12.07
CA GLU A 190 16.51 -6.41 11.39
C GLU A 190 16.07 -5.15 12.15
N ARG A 191 14.76 -4.99 12.40
CA ARG A 191 14.22 -3.88 13.21
C ARG A 191 14.84 -3.81 14.62
N ALA A 192 15.17 -4.96 15.22
CA ALA A 192 15.82 -5.01 16.53
C ALA A 192 17.30 -4.61 16.48
N ALA A 193 18.00 -4.84 15.36
CA ALA A 193 19.35 -4.35 15.13
C ALA A 193 19.36 -2.84 14.85
N GLU A 194 18.44 -2.34 14.02
CA GLU A 194 18.26 -0.91 13.75
C GLU A 194 18.00 -0.10 15.04
N ARG A 195 17.15 -0.61 15.95
CA ARG A 195 16.90 0.06 17.24
C ARG A 195 18.17 0.16 18.09
N ARG A 196 18.95 -0.92 18.20
CA ARG A 196 20.23 -0.90 18.93
C ARG A 196 21.20 0.11 18.32
N GLN A 197 21.37 0.09 17.00
CA GLN A 197 22.23 1.07 16.32
C GLN A 197 21.78 2.52 16.54
N ALA A 198 20.47 2.77 16.58
CA ALA A 198 19.92 4.10 16.88
C ALA A 198 20.16 4.52 18.35
N GLU A 199 20.05 3.58 19.29
CA GLU A 199 20.35 3.75 20.72
C GLU A 199 21.85 4.01 20.95
N ASP A 200 22.72 3.19 20.37
CA ASP A 200 24.19 3.34 20.42
C ASP A 200 24.62 4.69 19.85
N ALA A 201 24.13 5.05 18.65
CA ALA A 201 24.42 6.36 18.04
C ALA A 201 23.82 7.53 18.85
N ALA A 202 22.75 7.33 19.62
CA ALA A 202 22.24 8.35 20.55
C ALA A 202 23.14 8.49 21.78
N ALA A 203 23.63 7.39 22.34
CA ALA A 203 24.60 7.39 23.43
C ALA A 203 25.93 8.05 23.02
N GLU A 204 26.44 7.78 21.82
CA GLU A 204 27.61 8.45 21.26
C GLU A 204 27.43 9.97 21.15
N ARG A 205 26.26 10.42 20.65
CA ARG A 205 25.92 11.85 20.56
C ARG A 205 25.81 12.51 21.94
N ALA A 206 25.24 11.81 22.94
CA ALA A 206 25.18 12.29 24.31
C ALA A 206 26.58 12.45 24.92
N ALA A 207 27.41 11.39 24.84
CA ALA A 207 28.78 11.41 25.34
C ALA A 207 29.66 12.47 24.62
N GLN A 208 29.40 12.74 23.33
CA GLN A 208 30.07 13.83 22.61
C GLN A 208 29.65 15.20 23.13
N ALA A 209 28.35 15.43 23.35
CA ALA A 209 27.85 16.68 23.90
C ALA A 209 28.39 16.95 25.32
N GLU A 210 28.59 15.92 26.14
CA GLU A 210 29.24 16.03 27.46
C GLU A 210 30.71 16.42 27.35
N ARG A 211 31.48 15.80 26.43
CA ARG A 211 32.88 16.19 26.16
C ARG A 211 33.01 17.62 25.66
N ASP A 212 32.06 18.08 24.83
CA ASP A 212 32.06 19.45 24.31
C ASP A 212 31.68 20.49 25.38
N ARG A 213 30.78 20.14 26.31
CA ARG A 213 30.51 20.95 27.52
C ARG A 213 31.76 21.07 28.40
N ALA A 214 32.37 19.94 28.76
CA ALA A 214 33.58 19.94 29.59
C ALA A 214 34.72 20.80 29.00
N ARG A 215 34.91 20.74 27.68
CA ARG A 215 35.87 21.58 26.94
C ARG A 215 35.48 23.07 26.95
N TYR A 216 34.18 23.37 26.88
CA TYR A 216 33.68 24.74 27.00
C TYR A 216 33.97 25.31 28.39
N ASP A 217 33.66 24.54 29.44
CA ASP A 217 33.81 24.94 30.85
C ASP A 217 35.28 25.07 31.26
N GLU A 218 36.18 24.23 30.75
CA GLU A 218 37.63 24.39 30.87
C GLU A 218 38.11 25.71 30.25
N ARG A 219 37.68 26.00 29.01
CA ARG A 219 38.05 27.25 28.33
C ARG A 219 37.50 28.48 29.05
N LEU A 220 36.29 28.39 29.62
CA LEU A 220 35.68 29.47 30.39
C LEU A 220 36.52 29.77 31.65
N ARG A 221 36.86 28.76 32.46
CA ARG A 221 37.73 28.91 33.64
C ARG A 221 39.08 29.55 33.27
N LYS A 222 39.71 29.10 32.18
CA LYS A 222 40.97 29.69 31.71
C LYS A 222 40.83 31.18 31.37
N TYR A 223 39.74 31.59 30.72
CA TYR A 223 39.49 33.02 30.46
C TYR A 223 39.24 33.81 31.75
N GLU A 224 38.57 33.24 32.74
CA GLU A 224 38.36 33.88 34.05
C GLU A 224 39.68 34.08 34.81
N GLU A 225 40.56 33.08 34.81
CA GLU A 225 41.93 33.15 35.36
C GLU A 225 42.79 34.21 34.64
N GLU A 226 42.78 34.23 33.31
CA GLU A 226 43.48 35.24 32.50
C GLU A 226 42.98 36.68 32.75
N GLN A 227 41.69 36.85 33.05
CA GLN A 227 41.12 38.16 33.42
C GLN A 227 41.40 38.54 34.88
N ALA A 228 41.49 37.57 35.79
CA ALA A 228 41.86 37.81 37.18
C ALA A 228 43.33 38.23 37.31
N GLY A 229 44.24 37.59 36.58
CA GLY A 229 45.67 37.93 36.56
C GLY A 229 46.05 39.21 35.79
N ARG A 230 45.05 39.91 35.20
CA ARG A 230 45.22 41.19 34.48
C ARG A 230 44.79 42.43 35.29
N LYS A 231 44.38 42.25 36.55
CA LYS A 231 43.98 43.31 37.47
C LYS A 231 45.04 43.55 38.54
#